data_AF-A0A4E0QLV0-F1
#
_entry.id   AF-A0A4E0QLV0-F1
#
_cell.length_a   1.000
_cell.length_b   1.000
_cell.length_c   1.000
_cell.angle_alpha   90.00
_cell.angle_beta   90.00
_cell.angle_gamma   90.00
#
_symmetry.space_group_name_H-M   'P 1'
#
loop_
_entity.id
_entity.type
_entity.pdbx_description
1 polymer ?
#
loop_
_entity_poly.entity_id
_entity_poly.type
_entity_poly.pdbx_seq_one_letter_code
_entity_poly.pdbx_strand_id
1 'polypeptide(L)' 'MKIHTLKIQNFRAIENSAFDFTDSLSKPKKINLIVGPNGSGKTSILDAILMVVRLLENPYHPLEAPH' A
#
# COMPACT_ATOMS: atom_id res chain seq x y z
N MET A 1 6.51 2.20 -11.48
CA MET A 1 5.28 2.77 -10.86
C MET A 1 5.66 3.60 -9.65
N LYS A 2 4.91 4.66 -9.32
CA LYS A 2 5.03 5.41 -8.04
C LYS A 2 3.64 5.61 -7.43
N ILE A 3 3.53 5.44 -6.12
CA ILE A 3 2.26 5.56 -5.39
C ILE A 3 2.15 6.99 -4.88
N HIS A 4 1.03 7.66 -5.19
CA HIS A 4 0.73 8.98 -4.66
C HIS A 4 -0.07 8.86 -3.37
N THR A 5 -1.18 8.13 -3.42
CA THR A 5 -2.07 7.92 -2.28
C THR A 5 -2.46 6.45 -2.17
N LEU A 6 -2.84 6.05 -0.96
CA LEU A 6 -3.38 4.73 -0.67
C LEU A 6 -4.58 4.88 0.27
N LYS A 7 -5.71 4.33 -0.12
CA LYS A 7 -6.89 4.19 0.74
C LYS A 7 -7.07 2.71 1.06
N ILE A 8 -7.16 2.38 2.35
CA ILE A 8 -7.41 1.03 2.85
C ILE A 8 -8.72 1.03 3.62
N GLN A 9 -9.60 0.09 3.29
CA GLN A 9 -10.87 -0.10 3.99
C GLN A 9 -11.09 -1.59 4.25
N ASN A 10 -11.46 -1.94 5.48
CA ASN A 10 -11.79 -3.31 5.91
C ASN A 10 -10.73 -4.36 5.50
N PHE A 11 -9.45 -4.06 5.71
CA PHE A 11 -8.35 -4.95 5.31
C PHE A 11 -7.45 -5.26 6.49
N ARG A 12 -7.46 -6.54 6.91
CA ARG A 12 -6.72 -7.04 8.07
C ARG A 12 -7.00 -6.20 9.33
N ALA A 13 -5.97 -5.59 9.92
CA ALA A 13 -6.05 -4.77 11.13
C ALA A 13 -6.48 -3.31 10.86
N ILE A 14 -6.81 -2.94 9.62
CA ILE A 14 -7.12 -1.56 9.22
C ILE A 14 -8.59 -1.48 8.80
N GLU A 15 -9.40 -0.79 9.61
CA GLU A 15 -10.82 -0.53 9.32
C GLU A 15 -10.97 0.53 8.22
N ASN A 16 -10.37 1.71 8.41
CA ASN A 16 -10.40 2.79 7.43
C ASN A 16 -9.17 3.70 7.61
N SER A 17 -8.35 3.84 6.58
CA SER A 17 -7.18 4.72 6.61
C SER A 17 -6.81 5.24 5.22
N ALA A 18 -6.28 6.46 5.18
CA ALA A 18 -5.75 7.08 3.98
C ALA A 18 -4.31 7.55 4.23
N PHE A 19 -3.42 7.25 3.29
CA PHE A 19 -2.02 7.62 3.33
C PHE A 19 -1.66 8.45 2.11
N ASP A 20 -0.98 9.58 2.34
CA ASP A 20 -0.44 10.44 1.30
C ASP A 20 1.10 10.30 1.28
N PHE A 21 1.61 9.80 0.16
CA PHE A 21 3.03 9.58 -0.09
C PHE A 21 3.67 10.73 -0.88
N THR A 22 3.00 11.87 -1.01
CA THR A 22 3.50 13.04 -1.73
C THR A 22 4.17 14.07 -0.82
N ASP A 23 4.99 14.93 -1.42
CA ASP A 23 5.60 16.12 -0.80
C ASP A 23 4.68 17.35 -0.89
N SER A 24 5.16 18.51 -0.45
CA SER A 24 4.40 19.76 -0.48
C SER A 24 4.05 20.26 -1.89
N LEU A 25 4.64 19.67 -2.94
CA LEU A 25 4.35 19.95 -4.35
C LEU A 25 3.55 18.82 -5.00
N SER A 26 2.94 17.94 -4.20
CA SER A 26 2.18 16.77 -4.65
C SER A 26 2.99 15.78 -5.49
N LYS A 27 4.33 15.79 -5.38
CA LYS A 27 5.20 14.82 -6.04
C LYS A 27 5.46 13.64 -5.11
N PRO A 28 5.50 12.39 -5.61
CA PRO A 28 5.82 11.23 -4.77
C PRO A 28 7.17 11.40 -4.07
N LYS A 29 7.17 11.24 -2.74
CA LYS A 29 8.38 11.23 -1.92
C LYS A 29 9.34 10.14 -2.40
N LYS A 30 10.64 10.44 -2.34
CA LYS A 30 11.70 9.47 -2.65
C LYS A 30 11.82 8.38 -1.59
N ILE A 31 11.53 8.72 -0.33
CA ILE A 31 11.61 7.82 0.82
C ILE A 31 10.36 8.06 1.68
N ASN A 32 9.70 6.97 2.08
CA ASN A 32 8.58 6.98 3.01
C ASN A 32 8.94 6.11 4.21
N LEU A 33 8.54 6.53 5.41
CA LEU A 33 8.78 5.82 6.66
C LEU A 33 7.45 5.41 7.28
N ILE A 34 7.22 4.10 7.43
CA ILE A 34 6.04 3.55 8.09
C ILE A 34 6.46 3.06 9.47
N VAL A 35 6.04 3.76 10.52
CA VAL A 35 6.41 3.48 11.91
C VAL A 35 5.18 3.41 12.81
N GLY A 36 5.30 2.69 13.93
CA GLY A 36 4.23 2.49 14.89
C GLY A 36 4.45 1.25 15.75
N PRO A 37 3.66 1.06 16.82
CA PRO A 37 3.75 -0.09 17.72
C PRO A 37 3.57 -1.45 17.02
N ASN A 38 3.94 -2.53 17.69
CA ASN A 38 3.64 -3.88 17.21
C ASN A 38 2.13 -4.10 17.12
N GLY A 39 1.67 -4.81 16.07
CA GLY A 39 0.24 -5.00 15.80
C GLY A 39 -0.48 -3.79 15.20
N SER A 40 0.16 -2.63 15.03
CA SER A 40 -0.48 -1.42 14.50
C SER A 40 -0.81 -1.44 12.99
N GLY A 41 -0.67 -2.59 12.32
CA GLY A 41 -1.01 -2.72 10.89
C GLY A 41 0.07 -2.31 9.88
N LYS A 42 1.33 -2.08 10.29
CA LYS A 42 2.43 -1.71 9.37
C LYS A 42 2.59 -2.71 8.20
N THR A 43 2.65 -4.00 8.51
CA THR A 43 2.72 -5.07 7.49
C THR A 43 1.43 -5.12 6.66
N SER A 44 0.27 -4.81 7.26
CA SER A 44 -1.00 -4.75 6.52
C SER A 44 -1.03 -3.63 5.47
N ILE A 45 -0.35 -2.49 5.71
CA ILE A 45 -0.18 -1.44 4.69
C ILE A 45 0.63 -1.98 3.50
N LEU A 46 1.73 -2.69 3.76
CA LEU A 46 2.55 -3.28 2.70
C LEU A 46 1.81 -4.37 1.92
N ASP A 47 1.05 -5.23 2.61
CA ASP A 47 0.22 -6.26 1.98
C ASP A 47 -0.87 -5.68 1.07
N ALA A 48 -1.51 -4.59 1.50
CA ALA A 48 -2.51 -3.89 0.68
C ALA A 48 -1.88 -3.33 -0.60
N ILE A 49 -0.70 -2.73 -0.49
CA ILE A 49 0.06 -2.26 -1.66
C ILE A 49 0.40 -3.43 -2.59
N LEU A 50 0.93 -4.53 -2.04
CA LEU A 50 1.30 -5.71 -2.83
C LEU A 50 0.09 -6.29 -3.57
N MET A 51 -1.06 -6.41 -2.91
CA MET A 51 -2.30 -6.91 -3.51
C MET A 51 -2.70 -6.06 -4.72
N VAL A 52 -2.67 -4.74 -4.60
CA VAL A 52 -3.02 -3.83 -5.71
C VAL A 52 -1.99 -3.94 -6.84
N VAL A 53 -0.69 -3.96 -6.53
CA VAL A 53 0.37 -4.14 -7.53
C VAL A 53 0.14 -5.42 -8.33
N ARG A 54 -0.13 -6.53 -7.65
CA ARG A 54 -0.40 -7.82 -8.30
C ARG A 54 -1.64 -7.82 -9.18
N LEU A 55 -2.73 -7.20 -8.71
CA LEU A 55 -3.94 -7.03 -9.52
C LEU A 55 -3.69 -6.21 -10.78
N LEU A 56 -2.79 -5.22 -10.72
CA LEU A 56 -2.42 -4.41 -11.88
C LEU A 56 -1.47 -5.16 -12.83
N GLU A 57 -0.57 -6.00 -12.31
CA GLU A 57 0.38 -6.80 -13.10
C GLU A 57 -0.28 -8.00 -13.78
N ASN A 58 -1.11 -8.75 -13.05
CA ASN A 58 -1.79 -9.94 -13.51
C ASN A 58 -3.24 -9.97 -12.99
N PRO A 59 -4.18 -9.32 -13.68
CA PRO A 59 -5.57 -9.20 -13.21
C PRO A 59 -6.31 -10.54 -13.10
N TYR A 60 -5.90 -11.54 -13.89
CA TYR A 60 -6.56 -12.84 -13.97
C TYR A 60 -6.01 -13.83 -12.94
N HIS A 61 -4.73 -13.72 -12.59
CA HIS A 61 -4.06 -14.57 -11.59
C HIS A 61 -3.22 -13.75 -10.60
N PRO A 62 -3.83 -12.87 -9.79
CA PRO A 62 -3.12 -11.93 -8.93
C PRO A 62 -2.41 -12.59 -7.74
N LEU A 63 -2.70 -13.85 -7.45
CA LEU A 63 -2.11 -14.60 -6.34
C LEU A 63 -0.94 -15.49 -6.78
N GLU A 64 -0.69 -15.60 -8.08
CA GLU A 64 0.41 -16.39 -8.62
C GLU A 64 1.67 -15.52 -8.71
N ALA A 65 2.84 -16.11 -8.42
CA ALA A 65 4.10 -15.41 -8.58
C ALA A 65 4.35 -15.13 -10.07
N PRO A 66 4.91 -13.96 -10.43
CA PRO A 66 5.28 -13.69 -11.81
C PRO A 66 6.34 -14.70 -12.26
N HIS A 67 6.15 -15.29 -13.44
CA HIS A 67 7.15 -16.09 -14.12
C HIS A 67 8.27 -15.22 -14.71
#